data_AF-A0A3D5E837-F1
#
_entry.id   AF-A0A3D5E837-F1
#
_cell.length_a   1.000
_cell.length_b   1.000
_cell.length_c   1.000
_cell.angle_alpha   90.00
_cell.angle_beta   90.00
_cell.angle_gamma   90.00
#
_symmetry.space_group_name_H-M   'P 1'
#
loop_
_entity.id
_entity.type
_entity.pdbx_description
1 polymer ?
#
loop_
_entity_poly.entity_id
_entity_poly.type
_entity_poly.pdbx_seq_one_letter_code
_entity_poly.pdbx_strand_id
1 'polypeptide(L)'
;MTLLTDLEKRLTELGGEGVLGFLAERLGDPKAMETELSDTPATIKVAEQEEERSESWMMDAFEKFPIMNAETFPHSSHIDPRAHAVLATHRLAQGSGLYLPSELRAMQEREEVSEAWQAREGLRFCVFTTLMRTMGEAMVDGGVGPADYVSSCQDTAKALGAIEIASP
;
A
#
# COMPACT_ATOMS: atom_id res chain seq x y z
N MET A 1 -9.86 16.93 8.86
CA MET A 1 -9.25 16.55 7.56
C MET A 1 -8.29 15.44 7.91
N THR A 2 -8.56 14.21 7.46
CA THR A 2 -7.86 12.98 7.91
C THR A 2 -6.48 12.88 7.26
N LEU A 3 -5.52 12.21 7.92
CA LEU A 3 -4.16 12.02 7.40
C LEU A 3 -4.16 11.50 5.97
N LEU A 4 -5.06 10.59 5.61
CA LEU A 4 -5.19 10.01 4.27
C LEU A 4 -5.50 11.06 3.19
N THR A 5 -6.39 12.00 3.45
CA THR A 5 -6.75 13.05 2.48
C THR A 5 -5.62 14.06 2.30
N ASP A 6 -4.91 14.39 3.38
CA ASP A 6 -3.71 15.23 3.32
C ASP A 6 -2.51 14.49 2.69
N LEU A 7 -2.43 13.17 2.87
CA LEU A 7 -1.46 12.30 2.23
C LEU A 7 -1.67 12.34 0.72
N GLU A 8 -2.84 11.94 0.23
CA GLU A 8 -3.16 11.91 -1.21
C GLU A 8 -2.81 13.23 -1.90
N LYS A 9 -3.16 14.36 -1.27
CA LYS A 9 -2.83 15.70 -1.77
C LYS A 9 -1.31 15.95 -1.82
N ARG A 10 -0.58 15.65 -0.74
CA ARG A 10 0.88 15.88 -0.67
C ARG A 10 1.69 14.90 -1.50
N LEU A 11 1.22 13.66 -1.65
CA LEU A 11 1.82 12.66 -2.54
C LEU A 11 1.79 13.13 -4.00
N THR A 12 0.72 13.83 -4.39
CA THR A 12 0.60 14.47 -5.71
C THR A 12 1.61 15.62 -5.88
N GLU A 13 1.99 16.29 -4.80
CA GLU A 13 2.86 17.48 -4.82
C GLU A 13 4.37 17.16 -4.69
N LEU A 14 4.75 16.08 -3.99
CA LEU A 14 6.13 15.89 -3.49
C LEU A 14 7.07 15.04 -4.35
N GLY A 15 6.58 14.28 -5.34
CA GLY A 15 7.42 13.32 -6.08
C GLY A 15 8.02 12.20 -5.22
N GLY A 16 8.57 11.15 -5.83
CA GLY A 16 8.91 9.89 -5.14
C GLY A 16 9.82 10.01 -3.90
N GLU A 17 10.88 10.84 -3.95
CA GLU A 17 11.81 11.02 -2.82
C GLU A 17 11.24 11.91 -1.70
N GLY A 18 10.45 12.93 -2.05
CA GLY A 18 9.85 13.84 -1.06
C GLY A 18 8.76 13.16 -0.22
N VAL A 19 8.13 12.16 -0.80
CA VAL A 19 7.08 11.35 -0.17
C VAL A 19 7.61 10.50 0.98
N LEU A 20 8.71 9.78 0.79
CA LEU A 20 9.27 8.93 1.85
C LEU A 20 9.83 9.75 3.02
N GLY A 21 10.45 10.90 2.74
CA GLY A 21 10.91 11.84 3.78
C GLY A 21 9.75 12.42 4.59
N PHE A 22 8.68 12.83 3.92
CA PHE A 22 7.45 13.32 4.57
C PHE A 22 6.77 12.25 5.43
N LEU A 23 6.72 11.01 4.94
CA LEU A 23 6.15 9.88 5.67
C LEU A 23 7.00 9.46 6.85
N ALA A 24 8.33 9.45 6.73
CA ALA A 24 9.23 9.18 7.85
C ALA A 24 9.10 10.26 8.94
N GLU A 25 8.94 11.53 8.57
CA GLU A 25 8.70 12.62 9.51
C GLU A 25 7.33 12.49 10.20
N ARG A 26 6.27 12.11 9.46
CA ARG A 26 4.91 12.04 10.00
C ARG A 26 4.57 10.75 10.73
N LEU A 27 5.01 9.61 10.22
CA LEU A 27 4.83 8.30 10.85
C LEU A 27 5.86 8.06 11.96
N GLY A 28 7.03 8.73 11.87
CA GLY A 28 8.04 8.73 12.93
C GLY A 28 7.80 9.76 14.04
N ASP A 29 6.85 10.70 13.88
CA ASP A 29 6.42 11.60 14.95
C ASP A 29 5.35 10.92 15.82
N PRO A 30 5.68 10.55 17.08
CA PRO A 30 4.74 9.88 17.96
C PRO A 30 3.46 10.69 18.22
N LYS A 31 3.52 12.03 18.19
CA LYS A 31 2.34 12.89 18.44
C LYS A 31 1.39 12.96 17.25
N ALA A 32 1.94 12.95 16.04
CA ALA A 32 1.14 12.85 14.83
C ALA A 32 0.43 11.50 14.78
N MET A 33 1.14 10.42 15.13
CA MET A 33 0.59 9.08 15.25
C MET A 33 -0.47 8.94 16.35
N GLU A 34 -0.27 9.51 17.53
CA GLU A 34 -1.26 9.52 18.64
C GLU A 34 -2.57 10.21 18.24
N THR A 35 -2.50 11.27 17.43
CA THR A 35 -3.69 11.98 16.96
C THR A 35 -4.50 11.12 15.98
N GLU A 36 -3.84 10.37 15.10
CA GLU A 36 -4.49 9.50 14.11
C GLU A 36 -4.95 8.15 14.68
N LEU A 37 -4.28 7.67 15.74
CA LEU A 37 -4.66 6.46 16.49
C LEU A 37 -5.59 6.77 17.67
N SER A 38 -6.07 8.01 17.79
CA SER A 38 -6.98 8.41 18.88
C SER A 38 -8.31 7.63 18.87
N ASP A 39 -8.66 7.01 17.74
CA ASP A 39 -9.80 6.10 17.57
C ASP A 39 -9.34 4.79 16.88
N THR A 40 -8.67 3.92 17.65
CA THR A 40 -8.18 2.60 17.22
C THR A 40 -9.22 1.78 16.45
N PRO A 41 -10.48 1.62 16.92
CA PRO A 41 -11.51 0.91 16.15
C PRO A 41 -11.78 1.52 14.78
N ALA A 42 -11.81 2.86 14.66
CA ALA A 42 -11.99 3.52 13.38
C ALA A 42 -10.80 3.28 12.45
N THR A 43 -9.56 3.31 12.95
CA THR A 43 -8.36 3.03 12.15
C THR A 43 -8.37 1.61 11.57
N ILE A 44 -8.74 0.61 12.39
CA ILE A 44 -8.83 -0.79 11.95
C ILE A 44 -9.86 -0.93 10.83
N LYS A 45 -11.04 -0.35 11.02
CA LYS A 45 -12.11 -0.38 10.02
C LYS A 45 -11.68 0.29 8.71
N VAL A 46 -10.95 1.40 8.78
CA VAL A 46 -10.41 2.07 7.59
C VAL A 46 -9.39 1.19 6.88
N ALA A 47 -8.53 0.49 7.60
CA ALA A 47 -7.54 -0.41 7.01
C ALA A 47 -8.20 -1.56 6.25
N GLU A 48 -9.23 -2.18 6.82
CA GLU A 48 -9.98 -3.25 6.18
C GLU A 48 -10.72 -2.78 4.91
N GLN A 49 -11.34 -1.60 4.97
CA GLN A 49 -11.95 -0.98 3.79
C GLN A 49 -10.92 -0.66 2.70
N GLU A 50 -9.70 -0.29 3.09
CA GLU A 50 -8.62 0.00 2.15
C GLU A 50 -8.03 -1.28 1.54
N GLU A 51 -8.03 -2.40 2.27
CA GLU A 51 -7.72 -3.73 1.72
C GLU A 51 -8.71 -4.08 0.60
N GLU A 52 -10.02 -4.07 0.90
CA GLU A 52 -11.07 -4.33 -0.10
C GLU A 52 -10.95 -3.41 -1.32
N ARG A 53 -10.72 -2.10 -1.09
CA ARG A 53 -10.53 -1.12 -2.17
C ARG A 53 -9.29 -1.40 -3.01
N SER A 54 -8.19 -1.81 -2.37
CA SER A 54 -6.95 -2.16 -3.06
C SER A 54 -7.10 -3.44 -3.87
N GLU A 55 -7.83 -4.45 -3.38
CA GLU A 55 -8.13 -5.67 -4.13
C GLU A 55 -8.96 -5.36 -5.38
N SER A 56 -10.03 -4.58 -5.24
CA SER A 56 -10.86 -4.15 -6.38
C SER A 56 -10.00 -3.44 -7.42
N TRP A 57 -9.17 -2.47 -6.99
CA TRP A 57 -8.28 -1.74 -7.89
C TRP A 57 -7.26 -2.65 -8.59
N MET A 58 -6.71 -3.64 -7.89
CA MET A 58 -5.77 -4.60 -8.49
C MET A 58 -6.45 -5.47 -9.55
N MET A 59 -7.69 -5.88 -9.31
CA MET A 59 -8.47 -6.64 -10.29
C MET A 59 -8.82 -5.80 -11.53
N ASP A 60 -9.12 -4.51 -11.35
CA ASP A 60 -9.37 -3.56 -12.44
C ASP A 60 -8.12 -3.32 -13.32
N ALA A 61 -6.91 -3.67 -12.86
CA ALA A 61 -5.68 -3.50 -13.64
C ALA A 61 -5.69 -4.32 -14.93
N PHE A 62 -6.41 -5.45 -14.98
CA PHE A 62 -6.59 -6.24 -16.22
C PHE A 62 -7.41 -5.50 -17.29
N GLU A 63 -8.34 -4.64 -16.89
CA GLU A 63 -9.12 -3.83 -17.83
C GLU A 63 -8.25 -2.72 -18.43
N LYS A 64 -7.34 -2.16 -17.62
CA LYS A 64 -6.44 -1.07 -18.02
C LYS A 64 -5.25 -1.55 -18.86
N PHE A 65 -4.79 -2.77 -18.61
CA PHE A 65 -3.65 -3.38 -19.30
C PHE A 65 -4.08 -4.69 -19.98
N PRO A 66 -4.60 -4.62 -21.21
CA PRO A 66 -5.20 -5.77 -21.86
C PRO A 66 -4.17 -6.89 -22.11
N ILE A 67 -4.66 -8.13 -22.09
CA ILE A 67 -3.88 -9.31 -22.48
C ILE A 67 -3.38 -9.09 -23.92
N MET A 68 -2.06 -9.09 -24.09
CA MET A 68 -1.48 -9.02 -25.43
C MET A 68 -1.67 -10.38 -26.09
N ASN A 69 -2.58 -10.45 -27.06
CA ASN A 69 -2.61 -11.55 -28.00
C ASN A 69 -1.41 -11.38 -28.94
N ALA A 70 -0.35 -12.16 -28.72
CA ALA A 70 0.75 -12.20 -29.67
C ALA A 70 0.22 -12.80 -30.98
N GLU A 71 0.07 -11.98 -32.03
CA GLU A 71 -0.31 -12.45 -33.37
C GLU A 71 0.62 -13.56 -33.90
N THR A 72 1.81 -13.67 -33.34
CA THR A 72 2.84 -14.67 -33.68
C THR A 72 2.77 -15.97 -32.86
N PHE A 73 2.05 -15.99 -31.73
CA PHE A 73 1.95 -17.15 -30.85
C PHE A 73 0.52 -17.32 -30.36
N PRO A 74 -0.37 -17.97 -31.15
CA PRO A 74 -1.79 -18.13 -30.83
C PRO A 74 -2.09 -18.97 -29.57
N HIS A 75 -1.06 -19.48 -28.89
CA HIS A 75 -1.16 -20.23 -27.64
C HIS A 75 -0.53 -19.52 -26.43
N SER A 76 -0.02 -18.30 -26.58
CA SER A 76 0.53 -17.53 -25.46
C SER A 76 -0.27 -16.25 -25.24
N SER A 77 -1.21 -16.31 -24.31
CA SER A 77 -1.72 -15.10 -23.66
C SER A 77 -0.66 -14.61 -22.68
N HIS A 78 0.06 -13.56 -23.05
CA HIS A 78 0.94 -12.87 -22.11
C HIS A 78 0.16 -11.75 -21.45
N ILE A 79 -0.03 -11.87 -20.13
CA ILE A 79 -0.53 -10.78 -19.30
C ILE A 79 0.47 -9.62 -19.44
N ASP A 80 -0.05 -8.41 -19.62
CA ASP A 80 0.79 -7.21 -19.63
C ASP A 80 1.60 -7.13 -18.33
N PRO A 81 2.93 -6.94 -18.38
CA PRO A 81 3.77 -6.87 -17.18
C PRO A 81 3.31 -5.85 -16.15
N ARG A 82 2.61 -4.78 -16.57
CA ARG A 82 2.04 -3.77 -15.66
C ARG A 82 0.87 -4.32 -14.86
N ALA A 83 -0.05 -5.06 -15.49
CA ALA A 83 -1.11 -5.76 -14.77
C ALA A 83 -0.53 -6.76 -13.77
N HIS A 84 0.49 -7.53 -14.17
CA HIS A 84 1.14 -8.47 -13.27
C HIS A 84 1.81 -7.77 -12.08
N ALA A 85 2.47 -6.62 -12.31
CA ALA A 85 3.08 -5.83 -11.25
C ALA A 85 2.04 -5.33 -10.23
N VAL A 86 0.91 -4.79 -10.72
CA VAL A 86 -0.19 -4.32 -9.85
C VAL A 86 -0.79 -5.49 -9.04
N LEU A 87 -1.09 -6.62 -9.67
CA LEU A 87 -1.66 -7.79 -8.98
C LEU A 87 -0.73 -8.37 -7.91
N ALA A 88 0.58 -8.20 -8.08
CA ALA A 88 1.56 -8.67 -7.11
C ALA A 88 1.68 -7.74 -5.88
N THR A 89 1.02 -6.59 -5.84
CA THR A 89 1.23 -5.54 -4.82
C THR A 89 1.12 -6.07 -3.39
N HIS A 90 0.04 -6.78 -3.05
CA HIS A 90 -0.13 -7.37 -1.70
C HIS A 90 0.96 -8.39 -1.37
N ARG A 91 1.25 -9.29 -2.31
CA ARG A 91 2.31 -10.30 -2.12
C ARG A 91 3.68 -9.65 -1.92
N LEU A 92 3.97 -8.57 -2.62
CA LEU A 92 5.21 -7.80 -2.48
C LEU A 92 5.27 -7.09 -1.12
N ALA A 93 4.14 -6.56 -0.64
CA ALA A 93 4.03 -5.95 0.69
C ALA A 93 4.32 -6.98 1.80
N GLN A 94 3.63 -8.13 1.75
CA GLN A 94 3.80 -9.22 2.70
C GLN A 94 5.23 -9.77 2.69
N GLY A 95 5.78 -10.04 1.51
CA GLY A 95 7.17 -10.50 1.36
C GLY A 95 8.22 -9.50 1.87
N SER A 96 7.80 -8.26 2.14
CA SER A 96 8.64 -7.16 2.62
C SER A 96 8.33 -6.76 4.07
N GLY A 97 7.48 -7.50 4.77
CA GLY A 97 7.24 -7.33 6.22
C GLY A 97 6.02 -6.50 6.60
N LEU A 98 5.13 -6.17 5.67
CA LEU A 98 3.82 -5.59 5.99
C LEU A 98 2.76 -6.67 6.17
N TYR A 99 1.89 -6.50 7.16
CA TYR A 99 0.72 -7.37 7.34
C TYR A 99 -0.49 -6.81 6.60
N LEU A 100 -1.28 -7.69 5.99
CA LEU A 100 -2.59 -7.31 5.47
C LEU A 100 -3.60 -7.12 6.63
N PRO A 101 -4.59 -6.23 6.51
CA PRO A 101 -5.60 -6.04 7.54
C PRO A 101 -6.36 -7.32 7.92
N SER A 102 -6.67 -8.17 6.94
CA SER A 102 -7.23 -9.51 7.16
C SER A 102 -6.35 -10.42 8.02
N GLU A 103 -5.03 -10.38 7.82
CA GLU A 103 -4.06 -11.12 8.65
C GLU A 103 -4.02 -10.56 10.07
N LEU A 104 -3.99 -9.24 10.20
CA LEU A 104 -3.99 -8.56 11.50
C LEU A 104 -5.25 -8.88 12.32
N ARG A 105 -6.42 -8.90 11.67
CA ARG A 105 -7.68 -9.32 12.29
C ARG A 105 -7.58 -10.76 12.78
N ALA A 106 -7.07 -11.67 11.95
CA ALA A 106 -6.90 -13.06 12.34
C ALA A 106 -5.90 -13.23 13.51
N MET A 107 -4.85 -12.40 13.60
CA MET A 107 -3.92 -12.39 14.74
C MET A 107 -4.59 -11.85 16.02
N GLN A 108 -5.43 -10.83 15.90
CA GLN A 108 -6.18 -10.27 17.02
C GLN A 108 -7.23 -11.25 17.55
N GLU A 109 -7.96 -11.96 16.68
CA GLU A 109 -8.89 -13.03 17.05
C GLU A 109 -8.21 -14.19 17.79
N ARG A 110 -6.91 -14.42 17.52
CA ARG A 110 -6.07 -15.40 18.23
C ARG A 110 -5.39 -14.84 19.48
N GLU A 111 -5.67 -13.59 19.84
CA GLU A 111 -5.07 -12.88 20.99
C GLU A 111 -3.53 -12.76 20.90
N GLU A 112 -2.96 -12.81 19.70
CA GLU A 112 -1.51 -12.72 19.47
C GLU A 112 -0.99 -11.27 19.54
N VAL A 113 -1.89 -10.30 19.31
CA VAL A 113 -1.57 -8.87 19.21
C VAL A 113 -2.62 -8.01 19.89
N SER A 114 -2.21 -6.81 20.34
CA SER A 114 -3.14 -5.81 20.88
C SER A 114 -3.83 -5.01 19.77
N GLU A 115 -5.02 -4.47 20.05
CA GLU A 115 -5.74 -3.59 19.12
C GLU A 115 -4.91 -2.37 18.71
N ALA A 116 -4.17 -1.79 19.67
CA ALA A 116 -3.30 -0.65 19.39
C ALA A 116 -2.14 -1.01 18.44
N TRP A 117 -1.61 -2.23 18.53
CA TRP A 117 -0.63 -2.72 17.57
C TRP A 117 -1.26 -2.99 16.20
N GLN A 118 -2.44 -3.62 16.16
CA GLN A 118 -3.19 -3.85 14.93
C GLN A 118 -3.50 -2.55 14.19
N ALA A 119 -3.97 -1.51 14.88
CA ALA A 119 -4.26 -0.22 14.25
C ALA A 119 -3.01 0.45 13.67
N ARG A 120 -1.85 0.31 14.32
CA ARG A 120 -0.57 0.82 13.82
C ARG A 120 -0.16 0.13 12.51
N GLU A 121 -0.21 -1.19 12.48
CA GLU A 121 0.11 -1.95 11.26
C GLU A 121 -0.93 -1.70 10.15
N GLY A 122 -2.21 -1.57 10.51
CA GLY A 122 -3.28 -1.19 9.60
C GLY A 122 -3.02 0.17 8.96
N LEU A 123 -2.54 1.16 9.73
CA LEU A 123 -2.16 2.46 9.17
C LEU A 123 -1.00 2.36 8.19
N ARG A 124 0.03 1.56 8.49
CA ARG A 124 1.15 1.33 7.54
C ARG A 124 0.64 0.75 6.23
N PHE A 125 -0.28 -0.20 6.30
CA PHE A 125 -0.92 -0.76 5.11
C PHE A 125 -1.69 0.31 4.33
N CYS A 126 -2.50 1.16 4.98
CA CYS A 126 -3.21 2.26 4.33
C CYS A 126 -2.26 3.22 3.61
N VAL A 127 -1.15 3.59 4.25
CA VAL A 127 -0.13 4.45 3.64
C VAL A 127 0.47 3.76 2.43
N PHE A 128 0.87 2.49 2.57
CA PHE A 128 1.43 1.70 1.49
C PHE A 128 0.50 1.62 0.28
N THR A 129 -0.77 1.25 0.47
CA THR A 129 -1.73 1.10 -0.64
C THR A 129 -2.03 2.43 -1.31
N THR A 130 -2.10 3.53 -0.55
CA THR A 130 -2.25 4.88 -1.11
C THR A 130 -1.10 5.22 -2.05
N LEU A 131 0.14 4.98 -1.61
CA LEU A 131 1.34 5.21 -2.44
C LEU A 131 1.33 4.37 -3.71
N MET A 132 1.07 3.08 -3.56
CA MET A 132 1.11 2.14 -4.67
C MET A 132 0.01 2.43 -5.69
N ARG A 133 -1.15 2.92 -5.26
CA ARG A 133 -2.20 3.40 -6.17
C ARG A 133 -1.72 4.58 -7.01
N THR A 134 -1.12 5.59 -6.39
CA THR A 134 -0.54 6.75 -7.10
C THR A 134 0.56 6.32 -8.08
N MET A 135 1.45 5.40 -7.67
CA MET A 135 2.47 4.86 -8.57
C MET A 135 1.89 4.03 -9.71
N GLY A 136 0.81 3.29 -9.45
CA GLY A 136 0.10 2.52 -10.46
C GLY A 136 -0.59 3.41 -11.49
N GLU A 137 -1.14 4.55 -11.07
CA GLU A 137 -1.65 5.59 -11.97
C GLU A 137 -0.51 6.19 -12.82
N ALA A 138 0.63 6.54 -12.21
CA ALA A 138 1.80 6.99 -12.95
C ALA A 138 2.33 5.94 -13.95
N MET A 139 2.15 4.65 -13.66
CA MET A 139 2.48 3.55 -14.57
C MET A 139 1.49 3.45 -15.76
N VAL A 140 0.22 3.82 -15.58
CA VAL A 140 -0.75 3.95 -16.70
C VAL A 140 -0.29 5.05 -17.65
N ASP A 141 0.16 6.19 -17.11
CA ASP A 141 0.61 7.36 -17.88
C ASP A 141 2.03 7.23 -18.45
N GLY A 142 2.73 6.11 -18.17
CA GLY A 142 4.09 5.85 -18.65
C GLY A 142 5.19 6.59 -17.89
N GLY A 143 4.88 7.20 -16.74
CA GLY A 143 5.85 7.84 -15.86
C GLY A 143 6.67 6.86 -15.02
N VAL A 144 6.20 5.62 -14.85
CA VAL A 144 6.86 4.56 -14.08
C VAL A 144 6.83 3.24 -14.85
N GLY A 145 7.97 2.55 -14.93
CA GLY A 145 8.04 1.20 -15.51
C GLY A 145 7.58 0.11 -14.53
N PRO A 146 7.12 -1.07 -15.02
CA PRO A 146 6.63 -2.14 -14.15
C PRO A 146 7.72 -2.71 -13.21
N ALA A 147 8.99 -2.72 -13.63
CA ALA A 147 10.09 -3.13 -12.76
C ALA A 147 10.37 -2.12 -11.64
N ASP A 148 10.27 -0.83 -11.95
CA ASP A 148 10.44 0.26 -10.99
C ASP A 148 9.29 0.27 -9.98
N TYR A 149 8.05 0.00 -10.44
CA TYR A 149 6.89 -0.20 -9.57
C TYR A 149 7.14 -1.33 -8.56
N VAL A 150 7.56 -2.51 -9.03
CA VAL A 150 7.83 -3.67 -8.16
C VAL A 150 8.90 -3.36 -7.13
N SER A 151 10.00 -2.73 -7.55
CA SER A 151 11.09 -2.34 -6.64
C SER A 151 10.59 -1.33 -5.61
N SER A 152 9.78 -0.35 -6.04
CA SER A 152 9.19 0.66 -5.17
C SER A 152 8.19 0.07 -4.17
N CYS A 153 7.41 -0.95 -4.55
CA CYS A 153 6.57 -1.69 -3.60
C CYS A 153 7.42 -2.27 -2.47
N GLN A 154 8.49 -2.98 -2.82
CA GLN A 154 9.34 -3.66 -1.86
C GLN A 154 10.07 -2.66 -0.95
N ASP A 155 10.63 -1.61 -1.53
CA ASP A 155 11.39 -0.60 -0.80
C ASP A 155 10.48 0.22 0.12
N THR A 156 9.28 0.59 -0.35
CA THR A 156 8.28 1.28 0.47
C THR A 156 7.80 0.40 1.61
N ALA A 157 7.49 -0.87 1.34
CA ALA A 157 7.04 -1.79 2.37
C ALA A 157 8.11 -2.04 3.44
N LYS A 158 9.37 -2.23 3.04
CA LYS A 158 10.51 -2.34 3.96
C LYS A 158 10.70 -1.06 4.77
N ALA A 159 10.63 0.10 4.12
CA ALA A 159 10.78 1.38 4.80
C ALA A 159 9.69 1.58 5.85
N LEU A 160 8.43 1.31 5.52
CA LEU A 160 7.30 1.39 6.44
C LEU A 160 7.43 0.38 7.60
N GLY A 161 7.86 -0.85 7.32
CA GLY A 161 8.10 -1.87 8.35
C GLY A 161 9.25 -1.53 9.30
N ALA A 162 10.24 -0.74 8.85
CA ALA A 162 11.37 -0.30 9.66
C ALA A 162 11.05 0.89 10.58
N ILE A 163 9.90 1.56 10.40
CA ILE A 163 9.50 2.70 11.25
C ILE A 163 9.13 2.16 12.62
N GLU A 164 10.00 2.35 13.62
CA GLU A 164 9.64 2.08 15.02
C GLU A 164 8.57 3.07 15.48
N ILE A 165 7.34 2.59 15.62
CA ILE A 165 6.26 3.40 16.19
C ILE A 165 6.35 3.24 17.71
N ALA A 166 6.84 4.28 18.38
CA ALA A 166 6.99 4.29 19.84
C ALA A 166 5.72 3.77 20.52
N SER A 167 5.90 2.85 21.46
CA SER A 167 4.81 2.41 22.33
C SER A 167 4.54 3.51 23.37
N PRO A 168 3.29 3.97 23.53
CA PRO A 168 2.89 4.68 24.74
C PRO A 168 2.93 3.76 25.97
#